data_AF-S9NZC5-F1
#
_entry.id   AF-S9NZC5-F1
#
_cell.length_a   1.000
_cell.length_b   1.000
_cell.length_c   1.000
_cell.angle_alpha   90.00
_cell.angle_beta   90.00
_cell.angle_gamma   90.00
#
_symmetry.space_group_name_H-M   'P 1'
#
loop_
_entity.id
_entity.type
_entity.pdbx_description
1 polymer ?
#
loop_
_entity_poly.entity_id
_entity_poly.type
_entity_poly.pdbx_seq_one_letter_code
_entity_poly.pdbx_strand_id
1 'polypeptide(L)'
;MVTPRVVSLFERLSLQQEVQFIPARVEGHTEPYFILNALRVLRCIDEARCEEVRFWEPRHGVPEKVGQYRNVVGLKVDPAKMGDTPISRPWGWSGALIVTEGLKQAMEHEGLTGLRFTDA
;
A
#
# COMPACT_ATOMS: atom_id res chain seq x y z
N MET A 1 5.43 1.76 -8.81
CA MET A 1 5.32 2.72 -9.93
C MET A 1 4.05 2.45 -10.69
N VAL A 2 3.51 3.46 -11.37
CA VAL A 2 2.23 3.39 -12.08
C VAL A 2 2.33 4.14 -13.41
N THR A 3 1.46 3.79 -14.35
CA THR A 3 1.33 4.46 -15.65
C THR A 3 0.38 5.65 -15.55
N PRO A 4 0.30 6.54 -16.57
CA PRO A 4 -0.63 7.67 -16.57
C PRO A 4 -2.10 7.25 -16.44
N ARG A 5 -2.46 6.03 -16.86
CA ARG A 5 -3.83 5.50 -16.72
C ARG A 5 -4.27 5.44 -15.25
N VAL A 6 -3.37 5.10 -14.34
CA VAL A 6 -3.66 5.10 -12.90
C VAL A 6 -3.87 6.53 -12.40
N VAL A 7 -3.05 7.48 -12.87
CA VAL A 7 -3.19 8.89 -12.51
C VAL A 7 -4.57 9.41 -12.93
N SER A 8 -4.96 9.20 -14.19
CA SER A 8 -6.27 9.62 -14.71
C SER A 8 -7.46 8.99 -13.97
N LEU A 9 -7.35 7.71 -13.57
CA LEU A 9 -8.37 7.07 -12.74
C LEU A 9 -8.50 7.77 -11.38
N PHE A 10 -7.38 8.00 -10.70
CA PHE A 10 -7.38 8.63 -9.37
C PHE A 10 -7.86 10.08 -9.42
N GLU A 11 -7.57 10.81 -10.50
CA GLU A 11 -8.08 12.15 -10.72
C GLU A 11 -9.61 12.17 -10.89
N ARG A 12 -10.15 11.25 -11.69
CA ARG A 12 -11.60 11.12 -11.92
C ARG A 12 -12.34 10.70 -10.65
N LEU A 13 -11.68 9.96 -9.76
CA LEU A 13 -12.21 9.58 -8.44
C LEU A 13 -11.98 10.65 -7.35
N SER A 14 -11.40 11.81 -7.70
CA SER A 14 -11.10 12.90 -6.75
C SER A 14 -10.17 12.50 -5.59
N LEU A 15 -9.19 11.61 -5.85
CA LEU A 15 -8.27 11.07 -4.84
C LEU A 15 -6.95 11.83 -4.72
N GLN A 16 -6.85 13.04 -5.25
CA GLN A 16 -5.61 13.84 -5.27
C GLN A 16 -5.15 14.26 -3.87
N GLN A 17 -6.01 14.20 -2.86
CA GLN A 17 -5.64 14.47 -1.45
C GLN A 17 -5.16 13.21 -0.71
N GLU A 18 -5.36 12.02 -1.29
CA GLU A 18 -4.98 10.74 -0.66
C GLU A 18 -3.63 10.24 -1.19
N VAL A 19 -3.22 10.69 -2.39
CA VAL A 19 -1.98 10.26 -3.05
C VAL A 19 -1.22 11.42 -3.68
N GLN A 20 0.09 11.25 -3.80
CA GLN A 20 0.95 12.04 -4.67
C GLN A 20 1.47 11.19 -5.83
N PHE A 21 1.55 11.77 -7.02
CA PHE A 21 2.19 11.17 -8.18
C PHE A 21 3.48 11.93 -8.51
N ILE A 22 4.61 11.27 -8.34
CA ILE A 22 5.93 11.86 -8.58
C ILE A 22 6.44 11.34 -9.94
N PRO A 23 6.67 12.20 -10.94
CA PRO A 23 7.18 11.77 -12.24
C PRO A 23 8.52 11.03 -12.10
N ALA A 24 8.65 9.90 -12.79
CA ALA A 24 9.85 9.08 -12.79
C ALA A 24 10.17 8.60 -14.21
N ARG A 25 11.46 8.55 -14.53
CA ARG A 25 11.98 7.89 -15.74
C ARG A 25 12.37 6.46 -15.40
N VAL A 26 12.03 5.54 -16.27
CA VAL A 26 12.34 4.11 -16.12
C VAL A 26 13.28 3.73 -17.24
N GLU A 27 14.46 3.24 -16.88
CA GLU A 27 15.42 2.80 -17.88
C GLU A 27 14.82 1.67 -18.74
N GLY A 28 15.01 1.75 -20.05
CA GLY A 28 14.44 0.79 -21.00
C GLY A 28 12.99 1.06 -21.41
N HIS A 29 12.33 2.08 -20.86
CA HIS A 29 10.97 2.48 -21.25
C HIS A 29 10.93 3.95 -21.68
N THR A 30 10.16 4.24 -22.73
CA THR A 30 9.99 5.62 -23.25
C THR A 30 8.73 6.28 -22.72
N GLU A 31 7.78 5.49 -22.24
CA GLU A 31 6.53 5.95 -21.66
C GLU A 31 6.75 6.65 -20.31
N PRO A 32 5.93 7.66 -19.97
CA PRO A 32 6.00 8.30 -18.66
C PRO A 32 5.50 7.36 -17.56
N TYR A 33 6.22 7.36 -16.42
CA TYR A 33 5.81 6.65 -15.21
C TYR A 33 5.76 7.59 -14.02
N PHE A 34 5.02 7.17 -13.00
CA PHE A 34 4.90 7.89 -11.75
C PHE A 34 5.16 6.95 -10.56
N ILE A 35 5.80 7.48 -9.52
CA ILE A 35 5.76 6.88 -8.19
C ILE A 35 4.43 7.29 -7.56
N LEU A 36 3.61 6.32 -7.19
CA LEU A 36 2.42 6.53 -6.38
C LEU A 36 2.83 6.52 -4.90
N ASN A 37 2.71 7.67 -4.25
CA ASN A 37 2.93 7.84 -2.82
C ASN A 37 1.59 8.03 -2.12
N ALA A 38 1.11 7.02 -1.37
CA ALA A 38 -0.07 7.17 -0.52
C ALA A 38 0.26 7.98 0.73
N LEU A 39 -0.58 8.96 1.04
CA LEU A 39 -0.30 9.97 2.07
C LEU A 39 -0.72 9.53 3.48
N ARG A 40 -1.55 8.48 3.57
CA ARG A 40 -2.04 7.94 4.85
C ARG A 40 -1.24 6.72 5.27
N VAL A 41 -0.61 6.82 6.44
CA VAL A 41 0.08 5.70 7.11
C VAL A 41 -0.67 5.39 8.40
N LEU A 42 -1.19 4.17 8.53
CA LEU A 42 -2.09 3.78 9.61
C LEU A 42 -1.53 2.62 10.42
N ARG A 43 -1.66 2.66 11.75
CA ARG A 43 -1.38 1.51 12.63
C ARG A 43 -2.57 0.53 12.62
N CYS A 44 -2.87 -0.02 11.45
CA CYS A 44 -4.09 -0.80 11.22
C CYS A 44 -3.88 -2.32 11.21
N ILE A 45 -2.65 -2.84 11.32
CA ILE A 45 -2.43 -4.29 11.35
C ILE A 45 -3.06 -4.88 12.61
N ASP A 46 -3.90 -5.90 12.42
CA ASP A 46 -4.45 -6.72 13.48
C ASP A 46 -3.55 -7.94 13.70
N GLU A 47 -2.56 -7.75 14.58
CA GLU A 47 -1.53 -8.75 14.85
C GLU A 47 -2.11 -10.07 15.36
N ALA A 48 -3.26 -10.04 16.05
CA ALA A 48 -3.90 -11.22 16.61
C ALA A 48 -4.64 -12.06 15.57
N ARG A 49 -5.07 -11.45 14.46
CA ARG A 49 -5.75 -12.14 13.35
C ARG A 49 -4.83 -12.51 12.20
N CYS A 50 -3.60 -11.99 12.17
CA CYS A 50 -2.59 -12.41 11.20
C CYS A 50 -2.19 -13.87 11.44
N GLU A 51 -1.83 -14.60 10.38
CA GLU A 51 -1.34 -15.98 10.50
C GLU A 51 0.00 -16.04 11.24
N GLU A 52 0.86 -15.05 11.00
CA GLU A 52 2.12 -14.90 11.71
C GLU A 52 2.54 -13.43 11.76
N VAL A 53 3.01 -12.99 12.93
CA VAL A 53 3.72 -11.71 13.10
C VAL A 53 5.05 -11.96 13.79
N ARG A 54 6.14 -11.53 13.18
CA ARG A 54 7.49 -11.56 13.78
C ARG A 54 8.05 -10.16 13.86
N PHE A 55 8.72 -9.87 14.96
CA PHE A 55 9.42 -8.61 15.17
C PHE A 55 10.93 -8.79 15.08
N TRP A 56 11.62 -7.70 14.80
CA TRP A 56 13.07 -7.64 15.02
C TRP A 56 13.34 -7.63 16.52
N GLU A 57 14.04 -8.66 16.99
CA GLU A 57 14.58 -8.76 18.34
C GLU A 57 16.07 -8.41 18.40
N PRO A 58 16.62 -8.04 19.59
CA PRO A 58 18.04 -7.72 19.76
C PRO A 58 18.99 -8.80 19.25
N ARG A 59 18.63 -10.08 19.38
CA ARG A 59 19.43 -11.22 18.92
C ARG A 59 19.70 -11.23 17.41
N HIS A 60 18.93 -10.49 16.61
CA HIS A 60 19.14 -10.41 15.17
C HIS A 60 20.26 -9.43 14.78
N GLY A 61 20.82 -8.66 15.73
CA GLY A 61 21.98 -7.79 15.48
C GLY A 61 21.68 -6.54 14.66
N VAL A 62 20.42 -6.09 14.61
CA VAL A 62 19.98 -4.88 13.88
C VAL A 62 19.25 -3.93 14.84
N PRO A 63 19.99 -3.19 15.70
CA PRO A 63 19.41 -2.42 16.80
C PRO A 63 18.36 -1.40 16.37
N GLU A 64 18.55 -0.75 15.21
CA GLU A 64 17.67 0.29 14.68
C GLU A 64 16.29 -0.25 14.25
N LYS A 65 16.17 -1.57 14.04
CA LYS A 65 14.91 -2.21 13.67
C LYS A 65 14.20 -2.86 14.83
N VAL A 66 14.81 -2.98 16.01
CA VAL A 66 14.21 -3.70 17.14
C VAL A 66 12.81 -3.16 17.47
N GLY A 67 11.84 -4.06 17.60
CA GLY A 67 10.43 -3.73 17.80
C GLY A 67 9.64 -3.39 16.53
N GLN A 68 10.28 -3.29 15.37
CA GLN A 68 9.60 -3.15 14.07
C GLN A 68 9.20 -4.53 13.51
N TYR A 69 8.21 -4.55 12.62
CA TYR A 69 7.84 -5.77 11.92
C TYR A 69 9.02 -6.30 11.09
N ARG A 70 9.30 -7.60 11.29
CA ARG A 70 10.25 -8.37 10.51
C ARG A 70 9.55 -9.24 9.48
N ASN A 71 8.40 -9.81 9.84
CA ASN A 71 7.57 -10.61 8.95
C ASN A 71 6.09 -10.48 9.34
N VAL A 72 5.22 -10.42 8.34
CA VAL A 72 3.76 -10.49 8.52
C VAL A 72 3.22 -11.45 7.45
N VAL A 73 2.60 -12.55 7.88
CA VAL A 73 1.98 -13.56 7.01
C VAL A 73 0.47 -13.54 7.25
N GLY A 74 -0.30 -13.71 6.17
CA GLY A 74 -1.76 -13.64 6.22
C GLY A 74 -2.24 -12.30 6.79
N LEU A 75 -1.77 -11.19 6.19
CA LEU A 75 -2.04 -9.83 6.67
C LEU A 75 -3.53 -9.65 6.95
N LYS A 76 -3.86 -9.25 8.18
CA LYS A 76 -5.18 -8.81 8.60
C LYS A 76 -5.13 -7.38 9.10
N VAL A 77 -6.07 -6.55 8.66
CA VAL A 77 -6.27 -5.18 9.14
C VAL A 77 -7.48 -5.09 10.06
N ASP A 78 -7.39 -4.22 11.05
CA ASP A 78 -8.47 -3.84 11.95
C ASP A 78 -9.34 -2.75 11.28
N PRO A 79 -10.59 -3.05 10.89
CA PRO A 79 -11.46 -2.07 10.23
C PRO A 79 -11.69 -0.82 11.08
N ALA A 80 -11.67 -0.93 12.41
CA ALA A 80 -11.84 0.22 13.30
C ALA A 80 -10.67 1.21 13.23
N LYS A 81 -9.51 0.79 12.71
CA LYS A 81 -8.29 1.59 12.56
C LYS A 81 -8.03 2.04 11.13
N MET A 82 -8.86 1.63 10.17
CA MET A 82 -8.72 2.01 8.76
C MET A 82 -9.21 3.43 8.48
N GLY A 83 -10.21 3.91 9.23
CA GLY A 83 -10.87 5.19 8.94
C GLY A 83 -11.47 5.23 7.53
N ASP A 84 -11.79 6.43 7.05
CA ASP A 84 -12.49 6.64 5.77
C ASP A 84 -11.53 6.96 4.61
N THR A 85 -10.37 6.31 4.56
CA THR A 85 -9.42 6.51 3.43
C THR A 85 -9.54 5.37 2.41
N PRO A 86 -9.65 5.69 1.10
CA PRO A 86 -9.72 4.68 0.05
C PRO A 86 -8.40 3.97 -0.20
N ILE A 87 -7.27 4.53 0.28
CA ILE A 87 -5.93 4.02 0.04
C ILE A 87 -4.97 4.42 1.17
N SER A 88 -4.25 3.45 1.73
CA SER A 88 -3.30 3.70 2.82
C SER A 88 -2.14 2.71 2.85
N ARG A 89 -1.11 3.01 3.63
CA ARG A 89 -0.04 2.07 3.98
C ARG A 89 -0.16 1.66 5.44
N PRO A 90 0.05 0.38 5.76
CA PRO A 90 0.20 -0.03 7.14
C PRO A 90 1.53 0.50 7.69
N TRP A 91 1.48 1.04 8.90
CA TRP A 91 2.65 1.49 9.62
C TRP A 91 3.60 0.32 9.88
N GLY A 92 4.89 0.54 9.67
CA GLY A 92 5.93 -0.48 9.93
C GLY A 92 5.97 -1.65 8.94
N TRP A 93 5.08 -1.70 7.94
CA TRP A 93 5.05 -2.77 6.92
C TRP A 93 4.90 -2.20 5.51
N SER A 94 6.00 -1.71 4.93
CA SER A 94 5.97 -0.93 3.68
C SER A 94 5.68 -1.73 2.41
N GLY A 95 5.69 -3.06 2.48
CA GLY A 95 5.46 -3.94 1.33
C GLY A 95 4.01 -3.97 0.84
N ALA A 96 3.06 -3.55 1.67
CA ALA A 96 1.64 -3.54 1.34
C ALA A 96 1.11 -2.13 1.04
N LEU A 97 0.07 -2.08 0.22
CA LEU A 97 -0.78 -0.93 -0.03
C LEU A 97 -2.21 -1.41 0.16
N ILE A 98 -2.92 -0.85 1.13
CA ILE A 98 -4.30 -1.23 1.43
C ILE A 98 -5.22 -0.31 0.63
N VAL A 99 -6.18 -0.89 -0.07
CA VAL A 99 -7.20 -0.15 -0.81
C VAL A 99 -8.58 -0.64 -0.37
N THR A 100 -9.58 0.22 -0.42
CA THR A 100 -10.96 -0.20 -0.20
C THR A 100 -11.45 -1.04 -1.37
N GLU A 101 -12.46 -1.87 -1.13
CA GLU A 101 -13.08 -2.69 -2.18
C GLU A 101 -13.60 -1.83 -3.34
N GLY A 102 -14.17 -0.65 -3.06
CA GLY A 102 -14.62 0.28 -4.10
C GLY A 102 -13.49 0.78 -5.00
N LEU A 103 -12.31 1.09 -4.45
CA LEU A 103 -11.16 1.49 -5.26
C LEU A 103 -10.61 0.30 -6.06
N LYS A 104 -10.53 -0.89 -5.46
CA LYS A 104 -10.16 -2.12 -6.17
C LYS A 104 -11.08 -2.36 -7.38
N GLN A 105 -12.40 -2.31 -7.20
CA GLN A 105 -13.36 -2.52 -8.28
C GLN A 105 -13.23 -1.47 -9.39
N ALA A 106 -13.00 -0.19 -9.03
CA ALA A 106 -12.76 0.85 -10.02
C ALA A 106 -11.48 0.58 -10.84
N MET A 107 -10.41 0.10 -10.19
CA MET A 107 -9.16 -0.28 -10.86
C MET A 107 -9.32 -1.50 -11.78
N GLU A 108 -10.10 -2.50 -11.34
CA GLU A 108 -10.44 -3.69 -12.13
C GLU A 108 -11.31 -3.33 -13.34
N HIS A 109 -12.34 -2.50 -13.15
CA HIS A 109 -13.24 -2.04 -14.21
C HIS A 109 -12.51 -1.18 -15.26
N GLU A 110 -11.57 -0.34 -14.83
CA GLU A 110 -10.70 0.42 -15.73
C GLU A 110 -9.76 -0.49 -16.54
N GLY A 111 -9.60 -1.77 -16.17
CA GLY A 111 -8.71 -2.70 -16.87
C GLY A 111 -7.24 -2.28 -16.74
N LEU A 112 -6.84 -1.87 -15.53
CA LEU A 112 -5.44 -1.60 -15.21
C LEU A 112 -4.63 -2.90 -15.16
N THR A 113 -3.40 -2.87 -15.67
CA THR A 113 -2.52 -4.04 -15.73
C THR A 113 -1.51 -4.05 -14.59
N GLY A 114 -0.93 -5.22 -14.29
CA GLY A 114 0.09 -5.37 -13.25
C GLY A 114 -0.45 -5.30 -11.81
N LEU A 115 -1.77 -5.42 -11.64
CA LEU A 115 -2.42 -5.44 -10.34
C LEU A 115 -2.53 -6.87 -9.81
N ARG A 116 -2.24 -7.04 -8.52
CA ARG A 116 -2.52 -8.26 -7.78
C ARG A 116 -3.13 -7.88 -6.44
N PHE A 117 -4.35 -8.34 -6.21
CA PHE A 117 -5.05 -8.13 -4.95
C PHE A 117 -5.06 -9.41 -4.13
N THR A 118 -5.00 -9.25 -2.81
CA THR A 118 -5.14 -10.31 -1.81
C THR A 118 -5.91 -9.74 -0.64
N ASP A 119 -6.80 -10.53 -0.05
CA ASP A 119 -7.60 -10.08 1.07
C ASP A 119 -6.72 -9.73 2.27
N ALA A 120 -6.89 -8.51 2.77
CA ALA A 120 -6.25 -8.00 3.96
C ALA A 120 -7.17 -8.09 5.19
#